data_AF-A0AAV2H6W3-F1
#
_entry.id   AF-A0AAV2H6W3-F1
#
_cell.length_a   1.000
_cell.length_b   1.000
_cell.length_c   1.000
_cell.angle_alpha   90.00
_cell.angle_beta   90.00
_cell.angle_gamma   90.00
#
_symmetry.space_group_name_H-M   'P 1'
#
loop_
_entity.id
_entity.type
_entity.pdbx_description
1 polymer ?
#
loop_
_entity_poly.entity_id
_entity_poly.type
_entity_poly.pdbx_seq_one_letter_code
_entity_poly.pdbx_strand_id
1 'polypeptide(L)'
;MDVSRVIFSIDFIAFSFRLLEHCYGSFFLGPLIVMIGDMVATTIKFLIILSAFFIGFAVASESVLNPEAQMNGLLPFYLFRKPFWNMFGEFFLEDLDASVNDQDNMCTDDPLIYNKYTTLRCPSEVGKYFVPVLMGLYYLTTNTLLFNLLIAKFNYKIADIENSSAKIWRYQYFVINIEYSKMFILPPPFFGLTVLLLIAHAKGYRGDLFSIDIPKEKFAALQRLEKTTLYNIIQSENDKQNMCSSCSNMNNSLQKV
;
A
#
# COMPACT_ATOMS: atom_id res chain seq x y z
N MET A 1 -31.28 6.40 10.62
CA MET A 1 -31.01 6.01 9.22
C MET A 1 -29.59 6.37 8.79
N ASP A 2 -28.96 7.39 9.37
CA ASP A 2 -27.61 7.81 8.96
C ASP A 2 -26.52 6.83 9.40
N VAL A 3 -26.61 6.30 10.62
CA VAL A 3 -25.66 5.30 11.13
C VAL A 3 -25.62 4.05 10.24
N SER A 4 -26.77 3.55 9.78
CA SER A 4 -26.82 2.41 8.85
C SER A 4 -26.16 2.72 7.50
N ARG A 5 -26.31 3.95 6.98
CA ARG A 5 -25.66 4.36 5.73
C ARG A 5 -24.14 4.39 5.87
N VAL A 6 -23.64 4.90 6.99
CA VAL A 6 -22.21 4.92 7.29
C VAL A 6 -21.66 3.50 7.42
N ILE A 7 -22.36 2.62 8.15
CA ILE A 7 -21.95 1.22 8.33
C ILE A 7 -21.90 0.49 6.99
N PHE A 8 -22.95 0.58 6.16
CA PHE A 8 -22.94 -0.07 4.83
C PHE A 8 -21.87 0.51 3.90
N SER A 9 -21.55 1.80 4.01
CA SER A 9 -20.47 2.42 3.22
C SER A 9 -19.10 1.86 3.63
N ILE A 10 -18.86 1.71 4.94
CA ILE A 10 -17.63 1.10 5.46
C ILE A 10 -17.55 -0.38 5.05
N ASP A 11 -18.66 -1.12 5.13
CA ASP A 11 -18.74 -2.51 4.69
C ASP A 11 -18.40 -2.66 3.20
N PHE A 12 -18.93 -1.78 2.35
CA PHE A 12 -18.62 -1.76 0.92
C PHE A 12 -17.13 -1.45 0.65
N ILE A 13 -16.52 -0.53 1.40
CA ILE A 13 -15.08 -0.24 1.30
C ILE A 13 -14.26 -1.46 1.72
N ALA A 14 -14.60 -2.09 2.84
CA ALA A 14 -13.93 -3.30 3.32
C ALA A 14 -14.08 -4.47 2.33
N PHE A 15 -15.26 -4.64 1.73
CA PHE A 15 -15.50 -5.60 0.67
C PHE A 15 -14.63 -5.31 -0.56
N SER A 16 -14.46 -4.04 -0.92
CA SER A 16 -13.59 -3.62 -2.03
C SER A 16 -12.11 -3.98 -1.79
N PHE A 17 -11.61 -3.83 -0.55
CA PHE A 17 -10.26 -4.32 -0.20
C PHE A 17 -10.14 -5.84 -0.29
N ARG A 18 -11.16 -6.59 0.12
CA ARG A 18 -11.20 -8.05 -0.07
C ARG A 18 -11.23 -8.45 -1.54
N LEU A 19 -11.87 -7.66 -2.41
CA LEU A 19 -11.81 -7.90 -3.85
C LEU A 19 -10.38 -7.75 -4.40
N LEU A 20 -9.59 -6.81 -3.89
CA LEU A 20 -8.16 -6.70 -4.26
C LEU A 20 -7.38 -7.96 -3.87
N GLU A 21 -7.64 -8.53 -2.69
CA GLU A 21 -7.06 -9.82 -2.29
C GLU A 21 -7.47 -10.96 -3.22
N HIS A 22 -8.69 -10.95 -3.76
CA HIS A 22 -9.10 -11.93 -4.76
C HIS A 22 -8.42 -11.71 -6.13
N CYS A 23 -8.21 -10.45 -6.52
CA CYS A 23 -7.46 -10.09 -7.74
C CYS A 23 -6.00 -10.57 -7.71
N TYR A 24 -5.49 -10.93 -6.53
CA TYR A 24 -4.19 -11.56 -6.34
C TYR A 24 -4.01 -12.85 -7.17
N GLY A 25 -5.08 -13.59 -7.41
CA GLY A 25 -5.07 -14.82 -8.23
C GLY A 25 -4.89 -14.58 -9.73
N SER A 26 -4.93 -13.33 -10.20
CA SER A 26 -4.72 -13.03 -11.62
C SER A 26 -3.24 -13.00 -11.99
N PHE A 27 -2.92 -13.46 -13.21
CA PHE A 27 -1.54 -13.50 -13.71
C PHE A 27 -0.87 -12.12 -13.77
N PHE A 28 -1.66 -11.07 -14.01
CA PHE A 28 -1.17 -9.72 -14.22
C PHE A 28 -1.24 -8.83 -12.96
N LEU A 29 -2.32 -8.89 -12.17
CA LEU A 29 -2.49 -8.01 -11.00
C LEU A 29 -1.81 -8.58 -9.75
N GLY A 30 -1.62 -9.90 -9.66
CA GLY A 30 -1.00 -10.54 -8.51
C GLY A 30 0.40 -10.02 -8.14
N PRO A 31 1.38 -10.00 -9.08
CA PRO A 31 2.72 -9.51 -8.77
C PRO A 31 2.72 -8.02 -8.40
N LEU A 32 1.85 -7.24 -9.04
CA LEU A 32 1.71 -5.80 -8.81
C LEU A 32 1.18 -5.51 -7.40
N ILE A 33 0.17 -6.26 -6.94
CA ILE A 33 -0.39 -6.11 -5.58
C ILE A 33 0.63 -6.49 -4.51
N VAL A 34 1.38 -7.59 -4.69
CA VAL A 34 2.46 -7.99 -3.75
C VAL A 34 3.54 -6.92 -3.67
N MET A 35 3.95 -6.40 -4.82
CA MET A 35 4.93 -5.34 -4.91
C MET A 35 4.46 -4.07 -4.18
N ILE A 36 3.20 -3.66 -4.37
CA ILE A 36 2.61 -2.51 -3.65
C ILE A 36 2.54 -2.76 -2.13
N GLY A 37 2.15 -3.95 -1.70
CA GLY A 37 2.04 -4.29 -0.27
C GLY A 37 3.36 -4.12 0.48
N ASP A 38 4.44 -4.67 -0.06
CA ASP A 38 5.79 -4.57 0.53
C ASP A 38 6.30 -3.12 0.58
N MET A 39 5.95 -2.31 -0.43
CA MET A 39 6.28 -0.88 -0.46
C MET A 39 5.53 -0.08 0.58
N VAL A 40 4.23 -0.32 0.73
CA VAL A 40 3.38 0.38 1.70
C VAL A 40 3.89 0.12 3.12
N ALA A 41 4.23 -1.13 3.46
CA ALA A 41 4.80 -1.48 4.77
C ALA A 41 6.10 -0.71 5.09
N THR A 42 6.96 -0.53 4.08
CA THR A 42 8.21 0.25 4.23
C THR A 42 7.96 1.75 4.30
N THR A 43 6.90 2.22 3.65
CA THR A 43 6.53 3.64 3.56
C THR A 43 5.87 4.15 4.82
N ILE A 44 5.10 3.32 5.52
CA ILE A 44 4.51 3.66 6.83
C ILE A 44 5.59 4.14 7.81
N LYS A 45 6.81 3.57 7.76
CA LYS A 45 7.95 4.02 8.58
C LYS A 45 8.41 5.45 8.25
N PHE A 46 8.34 5.85 6.97
CA PHE A 46 8.64 7.22 6.55
C PHE A 46 7.53 8.20 6.92
N LEU A 47 6.26 7.76 6.90
CA LEU A 47 5.13 8.59 7.32
C LEU A 47 5.23 9.07 8.78
N ILE A 48 5.97 8.37 9.64
CA ILE A 48 6.27 8.81 11.02
C ILE A 48 7.08 10.12 11.02
N ILE A 49 8.03 10.28 10.09
CA ILE A 49 8.80 11.51 9.96
C ILE A 49 7.88 12.63 9.47
N LEU A 50 7.04 12.34 8.47
CA LEU A 50 6.06 13.29 7.97
C LEU A 50 5.08 13.73 9.07
N SER A 51 4.61 12.80 9.91
CA SER A 51 3.68 13.12 10.99
C SER A 51 4.30 14.06 12.03
N ALA A 52 5.61 14.03 12.25
CA ALA A 52 6.28 14.97 13.15
C ALA A 52 6.18 16.43 12.63
N PHE A 53 6.43 16.65 11.33
CA PHE A 53 6.25 17.97 10.71
C PHE A 53 4.79 18.41 10.69
N PHE A 54 3.88 17.46 10.41
CA PHE A 54 2.43 17.70 10.42
C PHE A 54 1.93 18.17 11.79
N ILE A 55 2.27 17.45 12.86
CA ILE A 55 1.88 17.81 14.24
C ILE A 55 2.53 19.13 14.65
N GLY A 56 3.81 19.33 14.31
CA GLY A 56 4.53 20.57 14.61
C GLY A 56 3.84 21.80 14.00
N PHE A 57 3.49 21.74 12.72
CA PHE A 57 2.75 22.80 12.06
C PHE A 57 1.35 22.97 12.66
N ALA A 58 0.60 21.88 12.87
CA ALA A 58 -0.75 21.91 13.42
C ALA A 58 -0.84 22.65 14.76
N VAL A 59 0.05 22.32 15.69
CA VAL A 59 0.09 22.93 17.02
C VAL A 59 0.60 24.37 16.94
N ALA A 60 1.64 24.64 16.13
CA ALA A 60 2.19 25.99 15.99
C ALA A 60 1.18 26.96 15.35
N SER A 61 0.48 26.55 14.29
CA SER A 61 -0.52 27.41 13.64
C SER A 61 -1.72 27.67 14.54
N GLU A 62 -2.24 26.63 15.21
CA GLU A 62 -3.44 26.77 16.05
C GLU A 62 -3.14 27.59 17.32
N SER A 63 -1.96 27.42 17.93
CA SER A 63 -1.57 28.17 19.13
C SER A 63 -1.41 29.67 18.89
N VAL A 64 -0.92 30.07 17.71
CA VAL A 64 -0.76 31.49 17.35
C VAL A 64 -2.08 32.11 16.89
N LEU A 65 -2.92 31.35 16.16
CA LEU A 65 -4.17 31.86 15.63
C LEU A 65 -5.25 32.02 16.71
N ASN A 66 -5.38 31.03 17.59
CA ASN A 66 -6.46 30.92 18.58
C ASN A 66 -5.88 30.74 20.01
N PRO A 67 -5.36 31.80 20.65
CA PRO A 67 -4.83 31.72 22.01
C PRO A 67 -5.92 31.28 23.02
N GLU A 68 -5.57 30.55 24.08
CA GLU A 68 -6.54 30.15 25.13
C GLU A 68 -7.70 29.23 24.69
N ALA A 69 -7.51 28.42 23.65
CA ALA A 69 -8.50 27.40 23.28
C ALA A 69 -8.75 26.39 24.42
N GLN A 70 -10.02 26.09 24.70
CA GLN A 70 -10.39 25.10 25.73
C GLN A 70 -10.18 23.67 25.24
N MET A 71 -9.73 22.79 26.14
CA MET A 71 -9.57 21.36 25.89
C MET A 71 -10.95 20.68 25.76
N ASN A 72 -11.47 20.64 24.54
CA ASN A 72 -12.67 19.88 24.18
C ASN A 72 -12.30 18.63 23.37
N GLY A 73 -13.12 17.57 23.43
CA GLY A 73 -12.90 16.35 22.63
C GLY A 73 -12.95 16.56 21.12
N LEU A 74 -13.50 17.70 20.68
CA LEU A 74 -13.55 18.13 19.28
C LEU A 74 -12.28 18.87 18.84
N LEU A 75 -11.48 19.42 19.78
CA LEU A 75 -10.30 20.23 19.47
C LEU A 75 -9.28 19.47 18.60
N PRO A 76 -8.91 18.20 18.88
CA PRO A 76 -7.97 17.48 18.03
C PRO A 76 -8.48 17.31 16.59
N PHE A 77 -9.77 17.10 16.40
CA PHE A 77 -10.37 16.94 15.07
C PHE A 77 -10.23 18.22 14.24
N TYR A 78 -10.57 19.38 14.80
CA TYR A 78 -10.45 20.66 14.11
C TYR A 78 -8.99 21.11 13.93
N LEU A 79 -8.13 20.83 14.93
CA LEU A 79 -6.71 21.14 14.91
C LEU A 79 -5.98 20.43 13.76
N PHE A 80 -6.24 19.14 13.54
CA PHE A 80 -5.59 18.38 12.46
C PHE A 80 -6.26 18.58 11.09
N ARG A 81 -7.50 19.07 11.04
CA ARG A 81 -8.23 19.30 9.79
C ARG A 81 -7.53 20.33 8.90
N LYS A 82 -7.16 21.51 9.43
CA LYS A 82 -6.56 22.59 8.62
C LYS A 82 -5.20 22.17 7.99
N PRO A 83 -4.22 21.63 8.75
CA PRO A 83 -2.97 21.13 8.21
C PRO A 83 -3.10 20.03 7.15
N PHE A 84 -4.13 19.19 7.27
CA PHE A 84 -4.39 18.07 6.35
C PHE A 84 -4.78 18.60 4.98
N TRP A 85 -5.74 19.51 4.92
CA TRP A 85 -6.16 20.13 3.67
C TRP A 85 -5.11 21.08 3.08
N ASN A 86 -4.36 21.79 3.94
CA ASN A 86 -3.21 22.59 3.50
C ASN A 86 -2.17 21.74 2.74
N MET A 87 -2.00 20.45 3.08
CA MET A 87 -1.10 19.53 2.37
C MET A 87 -1.54 19.30 0.93
N PHE A 88 -2.85 19.36 0.65
CA PHE A 88 -3.43 19.24 -0.69
C PHE A 88 -3.60 20.58 -1.42
N GLY A 89 -3.21 21.70 -0.79
CA GLY A 89 -3.26 23.03 -1.38
C GLY A 89 -4.53 23.83 -1.09
N GLU A 90 -5.38 23.38 -0.17
CA GLU A 90 -6.52 24.14 0.32
C GLU A 90 -6.14 24.91 1.58
N PHE A 91 -6.12 26.25 1.49
CA PHE A 91 -5.46 27.12 2.48
C PHE A 91 -6.38 27.85 3.47
N PHE A 92 -7.71 27.69 3.36
CA PHE A 92 -8.72 28.34 4.21
C PHE A 92 -8.40 29.80 4.56
N LEU A 93 -8.01 30.61 3.57
CA LEU A 93 -7.61 32.01 3.79
C LEU A 93 -8.76 32.87 4.31
N GLU A 94 -9.99 32.53 3.92
CA GLU A 94 -11.23 33.15 4.41
C GLU A 94 -11.35 33.07 5.94
N ASP A 95 -10.88 31.97 6.54
CA ASP A 95 -10.89 31.80 8.01
C ASP A 95 -9.84 32.69 8.69
N LEU A 96 -8.78 33.09 7.97
CA LEU A 96 -7.70 33.95 8.48
C LEU A 96 -8.04 35.43 8.37
N ASP A 97 -8.77 35.82 7.33
CA ASP A 97 -9.18 37.20 7.09
C ASP A 97 -10.51 37.56 7.77
N ALA A 98 -11.14 36.60 8.46
CA ALA A 98 -12.39 36.81 9.17
C ALA A 98 -12.31 37.94 10.21
N SER A 99 -13.36 38.76 10.25
CA SER A 99 -13.46 39.93 11.14
C SER A 99 -14.86 40.05 11.73
N VAL A 100 -14.99 40.67 12.90
CA VAL A 100 -16.29 40.87 13.59
C VAL A 100 -17.22 41.77 12.78
N ASN A 101 -16.67 42.63 11.93
CA ASN A 101 -17.40 43.67 11.22
C ASN A 101 -17.75 43.30 9.77
N ASP A 102 -17.26 42.16 9.26
CA ASP A 102 -17.55 41.70 7.90
C ASP A 102 -18.84 40.87 7.86
N GLN A 103 -19.71 41.21 6.91
CA GLN A 103 -20.99 40.52 6.73
C GLN A 103 -20.86 39.14 6.06
N ASP A 104 -19.79 38.92 5.30
CA ASP A 104 -19.55 37.66 4.56
C ASP A 104 -18.82 36.62 5.42
N ASN A 105 -17.88 37.05 6.27
CA ASN A 105 -17.01 36.19 7.10
C ASN A 105 -17.08 36.56 8.59
N MET A 106 -18.28 36.46 9.17
CA MET A 106 -18.51 36.79 10.58
C MET A 106 -17.76 35.85 11.53
N CYS A 107 -16.99 36.43 12.45
CA CYS A 107 -16.32 35.71 13.53
C CYS A 107 -16.81 36.16 14.92
N THR A 108 -16.56 35.35 15.95
CA THR A 108 -16.91 35.67 17.35
C THR A 108 -15.72 35.54 18.29
N ASP A 109 -15.64 36.45 19.26
CA ASP A 109 -14.70 36.38 20.38
C ASP A 109 -15.32 35.77 21.65
N ASP A 110 -16.62 35.46 21.62
CA ASP A 110 -17.34 34.96 22.79
C ASP A 110 -16.97 33.48 23.08
N PRO A 111 -16.41 33.17 24.27
CA PRO A 111 -15.98 31.82 24.61
C PRO A 111 -17.11 30.80 24.65
N LEU A 112 -18.34 31.21 24.93
CA LEU A 112 -19.46 30.27 24.96
C LEU A 112 -19.90 29.81 23.56
N ILE A 113 -19.55 30.57 22.52
CA ILE A 113 -19.99 30.35 21.14
C ILE A 113 -18.90 29.61 20.36
N TYR A 114 -17.65 30.11 20.37
CA TYR A 114 -16.59 29.45 19.59
C TYR A 114 -16.21 28.06 20.14
N ASN A 115 -16.38 27.80 21.45
CA ASN A 115 -16.08 26.48 22.03
C ASN A 115 -17.03 25.36 21.53
N LYS A 116 -18.18 25.73 20.96
CA LYS A 116 -19.12 24.78 20.32
C LYS A 116 -18.77 24.51 18.85
N TYR A 117 -17.75 25.17 18.29
CA TYR A 117 -17.37 25.09 16.87
C TYR A 117 -18.53 25.36 15.90
N THR A 118 -19.56 26.12 16.34
CA THR A 118 -20.73 26.49 15.52
C THR A 118 -20.46 27.71 14.65
N THR A 119 -19.54 28.58 15.08
CA THR A 119 -19.13 29.81 14.41
C THR A 119 -17.62 29.92 14.46
N LEU A 120 -17.05 30.61 13.47
CA LEU A 120 -15.61 30.83 13.39
C LEU A 120 -15.14 31.76 14.52
N ARG A 121 -13.99 31.47 15.11
CA ARG A 121 -13.33 32.33 16.08
C ARG A 121 -12.52 33.41 15.37
N CYS A 122 -12.53 34.63 15.88
CA CYS A 122 -11.71 35.68 15.28
C CYS A 122 -10.21 35.38 15.46
N PRO A 123 -9.41 35.46 14.38
CA PRO A 123 -7.98 35.18 14.45
C PRO A 123 -7.23 36.31 15.13
N SER A 124 -6.20 35.96 15.91
CA SER A 124 -5.29 36.92 16.55
C SER A 124 -4.58 37.80 15.51
N GLU A 125 -4.40 39.09 15.82
CA GLU A 125 -3.71 40.07 14.95
C GLU A 125 -2.28 39.63 14.56
N VAL A 126 -1.55 39.00 15.48
CA VAL A 126 -0.22 38.44 15.18
C VAL A 126 -0.33 37.20 14.28
N GLY A 127 -1.36 36.38 14.48
CA GLY A 127 -1.61 35.17 13.71
C GLY A 127 -1.94 35.46 12.24
N LYS A 128 -2.69 36.53 11.97
CA LYS A 128 -3.03 36.95 10.59
C LYS A 128 -1.80 37.11 9.69
N TYR A 129 -0.70 37.63 10.21
CA TYR A 129 0.53 37.83 9.43
C TYR A 129 1.51 36.66 9.53
N PHE A 130 1.61 36.02 10.71
CA PHE A 130 2.58 34.96 10.93
C PHE A 130 2.17 33.62 10.32
N VAL A 131 0.88 33.24 10.44
CA VAL A 131 0.39 31.92 10.02
C VAL A 131 0.47 31.72 8.51
N PRO A 132 0.16 32.70 7.63
CA PRO A 132 0.36 32.54 6.18
C PRO A 132 1.82 32.24 5.79
N VAL A 133 2.78 32.91 6.44
CA VAL A 133 4.22 32.67 6.19
C VAL A 133 4.60 31.26 6.62
N LEU A 134 4.15 30.84 7.80
CA LEU A 134 4.37 29.48 8.31
C LEU A 134 3.71 28.42 7.41
N MET A 135 2.50 28.71 6.89
CA MET A 135 1.76 27.83 5.99
C MET A 135 2.47 27.68 4.64
N GLY A 136 3.02 28.75 4.09
CA GLY A 136 3.86 28.70 2.88
C GLY A 136 5.11 27.84 3.08
N LEU A 137 5.82 28.02 4.20
CA LEU A 137 6.99 27.20 4.54
C LEU A 137 6.63 25.72 4.71
N TYR A 138 5.51 25.43 5.40
CA TYR A 138 5.00 24.08 5.58
C TYR A 138 4.62 23.43 4.25
N TYR A 139 3.89 24.16 3.40
CA TYR A 139 3.48 23.69 2.08
C TYR A 139 4.70 23.36 1.20
N LEU A 140 5.70 24.24 1.16
CA LEU A 140 6.95 23.99 0.44
C LEU A 140 7.68 22.75 0.97
N THR A 141 7.80 22.64 2.29
CA THR A 141 8.49 21.50 2.93
C THR A 141 7.76 20.18 2.66
N THR A 142 6.45 20.15 2.79
CA THR A 142 5.66 18.92 2.57
C THR A 142 5.59 18.55 1.09
N ASN A 143 5.19 19.48 0.23
CA ASN A 143 4.96 19.20 -1.18
C ASN A 143 6.24 19.08 -2.01
N THR A 144 7.22 19.95 -1.78
CA THR A 144 8.44 19.98 -2.60
C THR A 144 9.54 19.08 -2.04
N LEU A 145 9.64 18.95 -0.71
CA LEU A 145 10.71 18.15 -0.10
C LEU A 145 10.20 16.76 0.30
N LEU A 146 9.21 16.66 1.18
CA LEU A 146 8.82 15.37 1.78
C LEU A 146 8.11 14.43 0.79
N PHE A 147 7.14 14.91 0.00
CA PHE A 147 6.48 14.09 -1.00
C PHE A 147 7.41 13.66 -2.13
N ASN A 148 8.28 14.54 -2.61
CA ASN A 148 9.25 14.18 -3.64
C ASN A 148 10.25 13.14 -3.15
N LEU A 149 10.71 13.24 -1.90
CA LEU A 149 11.53 12.20 -1.27
C LEU A 149 10.76 10.90 -1.07
N LEU A 150 9.48 10.97 -0.72
CA LEU A 150 8.61 9.80 -0.59
C LEU A 150 8.47 9.07 -1.92
N ILE A 151 8.20 9.80 -3.01
CA ILE A 151 8.13 9.27 -4.37
C ILE A 151 9.47 8.67 -4.78
N ALA A 152 10.59 9.34 -4.51
CA ALA A 152 11.93 8.82 -4.82
C ALA A 152 12.21 7.51 -4.07
N LYS A 153 11.84 7.44 -2.78
CA LYS A 153 11.98 6.22 -1.98
C LYS A 153 11.07 5.10 -2.46
N PHE A 154 9.84 5.42 -2.89
CA PHE A 154 8.96 4.46 -3.54
C PHE A 154 9.59 3.89 -4.80
N ASN A 155 10.09 4.74 -5.70
CA ASN A 155 10.74 4.30 -6.95
C ASN A 155 11.96 3.42 -6.69
N TYR A 156 12.80 3.78 -5.72
CA TYR A 156 13.91 2.94 -5.30
C TYR A 156 13.43 1.57 -4.82
N LYS A 157 12.36 1.54 -4.03
CA LYS A 157 11.79 0.28 -3.54
C LYS A 157 11.11 -0.55 -4.62
N ILE A 158 10.51 0.08 -5.63
CA ILE A 158 10.00 -0.60 -6.84
C ILE A 158 11.10 -1.40 -7.50
N ALA A 159 12.23 -0.76 -7.80
CA ALA A 159 13.35 -1.45 -8.45
C ALA A 159 13.97 -2.57 -7.58
N ASP A 160 14.06 -2.36 -6.26
CA ASP A 160 14.60 -3.34 -5.30
C ASP A 160 13.70 -4.60 -5.20
N ILE A 161 12.39 -4.37 -5.16
CA ILE A 161 11.39 -5.41 -4.91
C ILE A 161 11.06 -6.21 -6.19
N GLU A 162 11.09 -5.59 -7.37
CA GLU A 162 10.77 -6.24 -8.66
C GLU A 162 11.57 -7.54 -8.90
N ASN A 163 12.85 -7.56 -8.54
CA ASN A 163 13.71 -8.75 -8.69
C ASN A 163 13.33 -9.93 -7.78
N SER A 164 12.65 -9.68 -6.66
CA SER A 164 12.29 -10.68 -5.65
C SER A 164 10.81 -11.06 -5.70
N SER A 165 9.92 -10.10 -5.98
CA SER A 165 8.47 -10.30 -5.98
C SER A 165 7.98 -11.25 -7.06
N ALA A 166 8.65 -11.32 -8.21
CA ALA A 166 8.30 -12.28 -9.26
C ALA A 166 8.38 -13.73 -8.77
N LYS A 167 9.36 -14.06 -7.90
CA LYS A 167 9.51 -15.40 -7.33
C LYS A 167 8.42 -15.68 -6.29
N ILE A 168 8.16 -14.72 -5.41
CA ILE A 168 7.13 -14.81 -4.35
C ILE A 168 5.75 -14.98 -4.99
N TRP A 169 5.45 -14.16 -5.99
CA TRP A 169 4.19 -14.23 -6.72
C TRP A 169 4.04 -15.58 -7.42
N ARG A 170 5.05 -16.10 -8.12
CA ARG A 170 4.98 -17.43 -8.77
C ARG A 170 4.67 -18.54 -7.76
N TYR A 171 5.30 -18.51 -6.58
CA TYR A 171 5.04 -19.48 -5.52
C TYR A 171 3.60 -19.38 -5.00
N GLN A 172 3.16 -18.18 -4.65
CA GLN A 172 1.82 -17.95 -4.12
C GLN A 172 0.73 -18.24 -5.17
N TYR A 173 0.96 -17.88 -6.44
CA TYR A 173 0.09 -18.24 -7.57
C TYR A 173 -0.04 -19.77 -7.70
N PHE A 174 1.07 -20.50 -7.59
CA PHE A 174 1.05 -21.97 -7.61
C PHE A 174 0.23 -22.56 -6.46
N VAL A 175 0.42 -22.07 -5.22
CA VAL A 175 -0.35 -22.51 -4.04
C VAL A 175 -1.85 -22.30 -4.27
N ILE A 176 -2.23 -21.12 -4.75
CA ILE A 176 -3.61 -20.77 -5.07
C ILE A 176 -4.19 -21.71 -6.13
N ASN A 177 -3.46 -21.96 -7.22
CA ASN A 177 -3.94 -22.86 -8.28
C ASN A 177 -4.14 -24.30 -7.77
N ILE A 178 -3.25 -24.80 -6.90
CA ILE A 178 -3.43 -26.10 -6.25
C ILE A 178 -4.70 -26.11 -5.40
N GLU A 179 -4.93 -25.07 -4.60
CA GLU A 179 -6.11 -24.98 -3.74
C GLU A 179 -7.41 -24.92 -4.56
N TYR A 180 -7.47 -24.08 -5.59
CA TYR A 180 -8.61 -23.98 -6.49
C TYR A 180 -8.87 -25.28 -7.27
N SER A 181 -7.83 -26.03 -7.66
CA SER A 181 -8.02 -27.31 -8.36
C SER A 181 -8.69 -28.39 -7.52
N LYS A 182 -8.58 -28.30 -6.18
CA LYS A 182 -9.23 -29.22 -5.25
C LYS A 182 -10.67 -28.81 -4.94
N MET A 183 -11.06 -27.60 -5.32
CA MET A 183 -12.36 -27.01 -5.04
C MET A 183 -13.28 -27.18 -6.25
N PHE A 184 -14.26 -28.08 -6.15
CA PHE A 184 -15.32 -28.21 -7.15
C PHE A 184 -16.45 -27.23 -6.83
N ILE A 185 -16.24 -25.93 -7.10
CA ILE A 185 -17.20 -24.87 -6.78
C ILE A 185 -17.44 -23.98 -8.01
N LEU A 186 -18.69 -23.97 -8.51
CA LEU A 186 -19.18 -22.97 -9.46
C LEU A 186 -19.06 -21.56 -8.86
N PRO A 187 -18.96 -20.52 -9.70
CA PRO A 187 -18.82 -19.14 -9.23
C PRO A 187 -19.89 -18.77 -8.18
N PRO A 188 -19.58 -17.83 -7.26
CA PRO A 188 -20.41 -17.48 -6.09
C PRO A 188 -21.93 -17.44 -6.29
N PRO A 189 -22.49 -16.86 -7.39
CA PRO A 189 -23.94 -16.87 -7.63
C PRO A 189 -24.57 -18.27 -7.74
N PHE A 190 -23.81 -19.31 -8.07
CA PHE A 190 -24.30 -20.68 -8.26
C PHE A 190 -23.82 -21.65 -7.17
N PHE A 191 -23.30 -21.13 -6.06
CA PHE A 191 -22.85 -21.95 -4.93
C PHE A 191 -23.96 -22.89 -4.42
N GLY A 192 -25.21 -22.44 -4.37
CA GLY A 192 -26.35 -23.29 -3.98
C GLY A 192 -26.50 -24.54 -4.86
N LEU A 193 -26.26 -24.42 -6.18
CA LEU A 193 -26.31 -25.56 -7.10
C LEU A 193 -25.16 -26.53 -6.86
N THR A 194 -23.97 -26.05 -6.51
CA THR A 194 -22.84 -26.93 -6.18
C THR A 194 -23.13 -27.79 -4.96
N VAL A 195 -23.73 -27.22 -3.91
CA VAL A 195 -24.08 -27.95 -2.70
C VAL A 195 -25.13 -29.03 -3.00
N LEU A 196 -26.14 -28.71 -3.82
CA LEU A 196 -27.15 -29.69 -4.26
C LEU A 196 -26.53 -30.83 -5.07
N LEU A 197 -25.64 -30.54 -6.02
CA LEU A 197 -24.95 -31.54 -6.81
C LEU A 197 -23.99 -32.40 -5.98
N LEU A 198 -23.30 -31.81 -4.99
CA LEU A 198 -22.41 -32.54 -4.09
C LEU A 198 -23.17 -33.50 -3.18
N ILE A 199 -24.34 -33.09 -2.67
CA ILE A 199 -25.24 -33.96 -1.88
C ILE A 199 -25.79 -35.09 -2.76
N ALA A 200 -26.17 -34.79 -4.01
CA ALA A 200 -26.69 -35.79 -4.96
C ALA A 200 -25.62 -36.77 -5.45
N HIS A 201 -24.36 -36.32 -5.57
CA HIS A 201 -23.27 -37.08 -6.18
C HIS A 201 -22.19 -37.53 -5.17
N ALA A 202 -22.53 -37.54 -3.87
CA ALA A 202 -21.65 -37.79 -2.72
C ALA A 202 -20.89 -39.15 -2.72
N LYS A 203 -20.99 -39.97 -3.77
CA LYS A 203 -20.42 -41.33 -3.84
C LYS A 203 -19.30 -41.53 -4.86
N GLY A 204 -18.88 -40.57 -5.67
CA GLY A 204 -17.76 -40.84 -6.55
C GLY A 204 -17.33 -39.72 -7.48
N TYR A 205 -16.39 -38.91 -7.03
CA TYR A 205 -15.09 -38.73 -7.68
C TYR A 205 -14.32 -37.65 -6.92
N ARG A 206 -13.22 -38.04 -6.27
CA ARG A 206 -12.25 -37.12 -5.68
C ARG A 206 -10.92 -37.35 -6.39
N GLY A 207 -10.92 -37.10 -7.70
CA GLY A 207 -9.70 -37.12 -8.49
C GLY A 207 -9.02 -35.76 -8.34
N ASP A 208 -7.77 -35.74 -7.87
CA ASP A 208 -6.97 -34.52 -7.89
C ASP A 208 -6.60 -34.20 -9.34
N LEU A 209 -7.01 -33.03 -9.85
CA LEU A 209 -6.81 -32.64 -11.26
C LEU A 209 -5.32 -32.58 -11.66
N PHE A 210 -4.41 -32.48 -10.69
CA PHE A 210 -2.96 -32.41 -10.89
C PHE A 210 -2.20 -33.71 -10.62
N SER A 211 -2.88 -34.79 -10.21
CA SER A 211 -2.22 -36.10 -10.10
C SER A 211 -2.44 -36.90 -11.38
N ILE A 212 -1.34 -37.33 -12.00
CA ILE A 212 -1.34 -38.29 -13.10
C ILE A 212 -0.77 -39.58 -12.56
N ASP A 213 -1.55 -40.66 -12.63
CA ASP A 213 -1.07 -42.00 -12.29
C ASP A 213 -0.16 -42.51 -13.42
N ILE A 214 1.14 -42.54 -13.14
CA ILE A 214 2.16 -43.01 -14.10
C ILE A 214 2.40 -44.52 -13.89
N PRO A 215 2.30 -45.35 -14.94
CA PRO A 215 2.63 -46.77 -14.84
C PRO A 215 4.11 -46.98 -14.49
N LYS A 216 4.40 -47.98 -13.65
CA LYS A 216 5.73 -48.25 -13.08
C LYS A 216 6.86 -48.36 -14.12
N GLU A 217 6.54 -48.87 -15.31
CA GLU A 217 7.50 -49.02 -16.41
C GLU A 217 7.97 -47.65 -16.96
N LYS A 218 7.05 -46.70 -17.15
CA LYS A 218 7.38 -45.34 -17.61
C LYS A 218 8.09 -44.53 -16.54
N PHE A 219 7.81 -44.79 -15.26
CA PHE A 219 8.47 -44.11 -14.14
C PHE A 219 9.99 -44.36 -14.13
N ALA A 220 10.42 -45.61 -14.35
CA ALA A 220 11.85 -45.96 -14.42
C ALA A 220 12.57 -45.29 -15.60
N ALA A 221 11.88 -45.16 -16.75
CA ALA A 221 12.43 -44.46 -17.92
C ALA A 221 12.58 -42.94 -17.66
N LEU A 222 11.58 -42.31 -17.04
CA LEU A 222 11.62 -40.90 -16.66
C LEU A 222 12.75 -40.59 -15.69
N GLN A 223 12.97 -41.45 -14.69
CA GLN A 223 14.04 -41.26 -13.71
C GLN A 223 15.45 -41.38 -14.33
N ARG A 224 15.61 -42.21 -15.38
CA ARG A 224 16.86 -42.27 -16.15
C ARG A 224 17.07 -41.01 -16.96
N LEU A 225 16.01 -40.51 -17.60
CA LEU A 225 16.04 -39.26 -18.35
C LEU A 225 16.43 -38.09 -17.45
N GLU A 226 15.79 -37.96 -16.28
CA GLU A 226 16.10 -36.93 -15.30
C GLU A 226 17.57 -36.95 -14.89
N LYS A 227 18.10 -38.12 -14.49
CA LYS A 227 19.52 -38.27 -14.13
C LYS A 227 20.48 -37.89 -15.26
N THR A 228 20.16 -38.29 -16.49
CA THR A 228 20.99 -38.00 -17.67
C THR A 228 21.00 -36.51 -17.96
N THR A 229 19.83 -35.86 -17.84
CA THR A 229 19.67 -34.42 -18.07
C THR A 229 20.39 -33.63 -16.98
N LEU A 230 20.27 -34.04 -15.71
CA LEU A 230 20.98 -33.44 -14.57
C LEU A 230 22.50 -33.53 -14.76
N TYR A 231 23.01 -34.70 -15.15
CA TYR A 231 24.43 -34.88 -15.43
C TYR A 231 24.92 -33.95 -16.54
N ASN A 232 24.17 -33.83 -17.64
CA ASN A 232 24.51 -32.94 -18.75
C ASN A 232 24.52 -31.46 -18.33
N ILE A 233 23.58 -31.05 -17.47
CA ILE A 233 23.53 -29.68 -16.95
C ILE A 233 24.76 -29.40 -16.07
N ILE A 234 25.08 -30.30 -15.12
CA ILE A 234 26.25 -30.16 -14.23
C ILE A 234 27.54 -30.09 -15.05
N GLN A 235 27.66 -30.94 -16.08
CA GLN A 235 28.82 -30.92 -16.96
C GLN A 235 28.92 -29.60 -17.71
N SER A 236 27.81 -29.08 -18.24
CA SER A 236 27.80 -27.79 -18.93
C SER A 236 28.15 -26.60 -18.03
N GLU A 237 27.83 -26.66 -16.74
CA GLU A 237 28.24 -25.66 -15.76
C GLU A 237 29.72 -25.74 -15.43
N ASN A 238 30.24 -26.96 -15.25
CA ASN A 238 31.68 -27.20 -15.05
C ASN A 238 32.49 -26.74 -16.27
N ASP A 239 32.01 -27.01 -17.49
CA ASP A 239 32.67 -26.57 -18.72
C ASP A 239 32.67 -25.04 -18.84
N LYS A 240 31.57 -24.37 -18.46
CA LYS A 240 31.51 -22.89 -18.36
C LYS A 240 32.47 -22.34 -17.30
N GLN A 241 32.57 -22.98 -16.13
CA GLN A 241 33.51 -22.58 -15.08
C GLN A 241 34.98 -22.78 -15.51
N ASN A 242 35.28 -23.87 -16.22
CA ASN A 242 36.59 -24.14 -16.78
C ASN A 242 36.95 -23.16 -17.92
N MET A 243 35.98 -22.75 -18.74
CA MET A 243 36.18 -21.66 -19.71
C MET A 243 36.45 -20.32 -19.02
N CYS A 244 35.69 -19.97 -17.97
CA CYS A 244 35.89 -18.73 -17.22
C CYS A 244 37.24 -18.67 -16.50
N SER A 245 37.72 -19.79 -15.93
CA SER A 245 39.03 -19.87 -15.27
C SER A 245 40.22 -19.97 -16.24
N SER A 246 40.01 -20.57 -17.41
CA SER A 246 41.01 -20.58 -18.48
C SER A 246 41.22 -19.17 -19.06
N CYS A 247 40.15 -18.38 -19.25
CA CYS A 247 40.25 -16.99 -19.71
C CYS A 247 40.95 -16.05 -18.72
N SER A 248 40.76 -16.23 -17.41
CA SER A 248 41.46 -15.41 -16.40
C SER A 248 42.96 -15.78 -16.28
N ASN A 249 43.30 -17.06 -16.43
CA ASN A 249 44.69 -17.52 -16.44
C ASN A 249 45.44 -17.14 -17.72
N MET A 250 44.76 -17.09 -18.87
CA MET A 250 45.35 -16.68 -20.14
C MET A 250 45.63 -15.16 -20.20
N ASN A 251 44.83 -14.32 -19.52
CA ASN A 251 45.13 -12.90 -19.34
C ASN A 251 46.33 -12.65 -18.39
N ASN A 252 46.48 -13.46 -17.34
CA ASN A 252 47.61 -13.35 -16.41
C ASN A 252 48.94 -13.86 -16.98
N SER A 253 48.92 -14.76 -17.96
CA SER A 253 50.13 -15.23 -18.67
C SER A 253 50.60 -14.26 -19.77
N LEU A 254 49.70 -13.44 -20.33
CA LEU A 254 50.05 -12.38 -21.30
C LEU A 254 50.59 -11.09 -20.66
N GLN A 255 50.41 -10.88 -19.35
CA GLN A 255 51.01 -9.76 -18.60
C GLN A 255 52.41 -10.06 -18.01
N LYS A 256 52.96 -11.25 -18.26
CA LYS A 256 54.27 -11.70 -17.72
C LYS A 256 55.39 -11.81 -18.76
N VAL A 257 55.19 -11.26 -19.97
CA VAL A 257 56.21 -11.06 -21.00
C VAL A 257 56.40 -9.57 -21.21
#